data_AF-A0A2V8KFD6-F1
#
_entry.id   AF-A0A2V8KFD6-F1
#
_cell.length_a   1.000
_cell.length_b   1.000
_cell.length_c   1.000
_cell.angle_alpha   90.00
_cell.angle_beta   90.00
_cell.angle_gamma   90.00
#
_symmetry.space_group_name_H-M   'P 1'
#
loop_
_entity.id
_entity.type
_entity.pdbx_description
1 polymer ?
#
loop_
_entity_poly.entity_id
_entity_poly.type
_entity_poly.pdbx_seq_one_letter_code
_entity_poly.pdbx_strand_id
1 'polypeptide(L)'
;NRGVQVNQTMGKFTASLSWNDGFYSNRYSWLWGSLSYASGPHTLAFIGGGNYKQTAFQTLATPLQNNSSIYNVIYTYNKKGWIIQPYFQYTNVPDNASIGIAKGASTTGGAILISRAFKHGFSLPGRWEYITSSGSASDQSVNLMFGPGSAGTSVTVTPTFQYGGLFFRDGFPDVGHAFAKQ
;
A
#
# COMPACT_ATOMS: atom_id res chain seq x y z
N ASN A 1 4.73 2.04 -15.00
CA ASN A 1 3.41 1.64 -15.49
C ASN A 1 2.95 2.63 -16.56
N ARG A 2 2.27 2.16 -17.59
CA ARG A 2 1.71 2.95 -18.70
C ARG A 2 0.20 2.71 -18.75
N GLY A 3 -0.56 3.77 -18.96
CA GLY A 3 -2.01 3.71 -18.83
C GLY A 3 -2.71 5.02 -19.15
N VAL A 4 -4.02 4.96 -19.01
CA VAL A 4 -4.90 6.12 -19.01
C VAL A 4 -5.51 6.29 -17.62
N GLN A 5 -5.77 7.53 -17.23
CA GLN A 5 -6.41 7.84 -15.95
C GLN A 5 -7.33 9.05 -16.12
N VAL A 6 -8.50 8.95 -15.48
CA VAL A 6 -9.47 10.04 -15.37
C VAL A 6 -9.65 10.35 -13.88
N ASN A 7 -9.67 11.63 -13.54
CA ASN A 7 -9.90 12.13 -12.20
C ASN A 7 -11.02 13.14 -12.23
N GLN A 8 -11.97 13.04 -11.31
CA GLN A 8 -13.10 13.95 -11.21
C GLN A 8 -13.31 14.37 -9.76
N THR A 9 -13.43 15.67 -9.52
CA THR A 9 -13.80 16.23 -8.21
C THR A 9 -15.15 16.92 -8.31
N MET A 10 -16.07 16.58 -7.41
CA MET A 10 -17.42 17.13 -7.33
C MET A 10 -17.74 17.47 -5.88
N GLY A 11 -17.64 18.75 -5.55
CA GLY A 11 -17.79 19.24 -4.18
C GLY A 11 -16.77 18.60 -3.24
N LYS A 12 -17.27 17.83 -2.27
CA LYS A 12 -16.45 17.12 -1.27
C LYS A 12 -15.91 15.77 -1.72
N PHE A 13 -16.34 15.28 -2.88
CA PHE A 13 -15.95 13.98 -3.39
C PHE A 13 -14.90 14.12 -4.49
N THR A 14 -13.89 13.26 -4.44
CA THR A 14 -12.93 13.07 -5.53
C THR A 14 -12.90 11.60 -5.89
N ALA A 15 -13.09 11.30 -7.17
CA ALA A 15 -13.02 9.95 -7.71
C ALA A 15 -11.92 9.88 -8.78
N SER A 16 -11.28 8.72 -8.88
CA SER A 16 -10.39 8.42 -10.01
C SER A 16 -10.62 7.01 -10.53
N LEU A 17 -10.34 6.84 -11.82
CA LEU A 17 -10.28 5.54 -12.47
C LEU A 17 -9.03 5.50 -13.36
N SER A 18 -8.24 4.44 -13.27
CA SER A 18 -7.10 4.20 -14.16
C SER A 18 -7.15 2.80 -14.75
N TRP A 19 -6.80 2.71 -16.03
CA TRP A 19 -6.59 1.46 -16.74
C TRP A 19 -5.17 1.42 -17.28
N ASN A 20 -4.41 0.40 -16.87
CA ASN A 20 -2.97 0.42 -17.05
C ASN A 20 -2.31 -0.97 -17.04
N ASP A 21 -0.99 -1.01 -17.21
CA ASP A 21 -0.20 -2.25 -17.37
C ASP A 21 0.30 -2.90 -16.06
N GLY A 22 -0.26 -2.53 -14.91
CA GLY A 22 0.16 -2.99 -13.58
C GLY A 22 1.67 -2.89 -13.33
N PHE A 23 2.27 -4.04 -13.05
CA PHE A 23 3.69 -4.24 -12.76
C PHE A 23 4.55 -4.20 -14.04
N TYR A 24 4.47 -3.10 -14.79
CA TYR A 24 5.25 -2.87 -16.02
C TYR A 24 5.14 -4.03 -17.03
N SER A 25 3.97 -4.69 -17.07
CA SER A 25 3.78 -5.92 -17.83
C SER A 25 3.70 -5.71 -19.34
N ASN A 26 3.63 -4.45 -19.79
CA ASN A 26 3.25 -4.05 -21.16
C ASN A 26 1.91 -4.66 -21.61
N ARG A 27 1.06 -5.11 -20.66
CA ARG A 27 -0.29 -5.64 -20.90
C ARG A 27 -1.28 -4.83 -20.09
N TYR A 28 -2.10 -4.03 -20.76
CA TYR A 28 -3.19 -3.27 -20.13
C TYR A 28 -4.22 -4.23 -19.51
N SER A 29 -4.01 -4.53 -18.25
CA SER A 29 -4.63 -5.64 -17.52
C SER A 29 -5.02 -5.27 -16.10
N TRP A 30 -4.63 -4.08 -15.65
CA TRP A 30 -4.98 -3.55 -14.34
C TRP A 30 -6.02 -2.46 -14.45
N LEU A 31 -7.05 -2.59 -13.62
CA LEU A 31 -8.00 -1.53 -13.35
C LEU A 31 -7.77 -1.03 -11.93
N TRP A 32 -7.80 0.29 -11.76
CA TRP A 32 -7.70 0.97 -10.49
C TRP A 32 -8.85 1.95 -10.35
N GLY A 33 -9.35 2.11 -9.13
CA GLY A 33 -10.32 3.12 -8.79
C GLY A 33 -10.03 3.68 -7.41
N SER A 34 -10.36 4.95 -7.21
CA SER A 34 -10.41 5.53 -5.87
C SER A 34 -11.63 6.42 -5.71
N LEU A 35 -12.11 6.51 -4.48
CA LEU A 35 -13.11 7.46 -4.05
C LEU A 35 -12.70 8.04 -2.71
N SER A 36 -12.66 9.37 -2.61
CA SER A 36 -12.38 10.07 -1.37
C SER A 36 -13.44 11.12 -1.08
N TYR A 37 -13.73 11.30 0.20
CA TYR A 37 -14.61 12.32 0.75
C TYR A 37 -13.84 13.21 1.72
N ALA A 38 -13.87 14.52 1.49
CA ALA A 38 -13.21 15.51 2.33
C ALA A 38 -14.23 16.40 3.07
N SER A 39 -14.06 16.56 4.38
CA SER A 39 -14.87 17.47 5.20
C SER A 39 -14.01 18.15 6.26
N GLY A 40 -13.73 19.44 6.03
CA GLY A 40 -12.84 20.22 6.89
C GLY A 40 -11.42 19.63 6.89
N PRO A 41 -10.84 19.33 8.06
CA PRO A 41 -9.49 18.74 8.13
C PRO A 41 -9.49 17.22 7.89
N HIS A 42 -10.63 16.61 7.61
CA HIS A 42 -10.79 15.15 7.52
C HIS A 42 -10.97 14.71 6.07
N THR A 43 -10.26 13.65 5.68
CA THR A 43 -10.47 12.96 4.41
C THR A 43 -10.55 11.47 4.67
N LEU A 44 -11.55 10.80 4.08
CA LEU A 44 -11.62 9.34 4.02
C LEU A 44 -11.50 8.90 2.56
N ALA A 45 -10.61 7.97 2.27
CA ALA A 45 -10.38 7.44 0.93
C ALA A 45 -10.47 5.91 0.92
N PHE A 46 -11.11 5.40 -0.12
CA PHE A 46 -11.06 4.00 -0.50
C PHE A 46 -10.37 3.90 -1.87
N ILE A 47 -9.43 2.98 -1.99
CA ILE A 47 -8.69 2.71 -3.23
C ILE A 47 -8.74 1.21 -3.48
N GLY A 48 -9.06 0.81 -4.70
CA GLY A 48 -9.07 -0.58 -5.10
C GLY A 48 -8.42 -0.74 -6.47
N GLY A 49 -7.79 -1.88 -6.70
CA GLY A 49 -7.31 -2.25 -8.01
C GLY A 49 -7.09 -3.74 -8.14
N GLY A 50 -6.97 -4.21 -9.37
CA GLY A 50 -6.64 -5.60 -9.62
C GLY A 50 -6.41 -5.92 -11.08
N ASN A 51 -5.79 -7.07 -11.29
CA ASN A 51 -5.56 -7.61 -12.61
C ASN A 51 -6.76 -8.44 -13.09
N TYR A 52 -7.43 -7.99 -14.14
CA TYR A 52 -8.57 -8.69 -14.74
C TYR A 52 -8.16 -9.64 -15.89
N LYS A 53 -6.89 -9.67 -16.28
CA LYS A 53 -6.31 -10.59 -17.29
C LYS A 53 -5.11 -11.34 -16.70
N GLN A 54 -5.41 -12.30 -15.85
CA GLN A 54 -4.39 -13.11 -15.20
C GLN A 54 -3.60 -13.98 -16.19
N THR A 55 -2.32 -14.22 -15.90
CA THR A 55 -1.40 -14.94 -16.80
C THR A 55 -0.35 -15.72 -16.04
N ALA A 56 0.09 -16.85 -16.65
CA ALA A 56 1.23 -17.62 -16.18
C ALA A 56 2.58 -16.96 -16.51
N PHE A 57 2.60 -16.00 -17.44
CA PHE A 57 3.82 -15.30 -17.84
C PHE A 57 4.29 -14.37 -16.73
N GLN A 58 5.54 -14.54 -16.30
CA GLN A 58 6.17 -13.75 -15.24
C GLN A 58 7.58 -13.35 -15.64
N THR A 59 8.01 -12.20 -15.15
CA THR A 59 9.39 -11.73 -15.25
C THR A 59 9.82 -11.19 -13.88
N LEU A 60 11.10 -10.84 -13.72
CA LEU A 60 11.55 -10.15 -12.50
C LEU A 60 10.80 -8.82 -12.28
N ALA A 61 10.43 -8.12 -13.36
CA ALA A 61 9.68 -6.86 -13.29
C ALA A 61 8.16 -7.07 -13.12
N THR A 62 7.63 -8.23 -13.55
CA THR A 62 6.21 -8.59 -13.49
C THR A 62 6.08 -9.94 -12.77
N PRO A 63 6.14 -9.94 -11.43
CA PRO A 63 6.11 -11.17 -10.65
C PRO A 63 4.69 -11.74 -10.59
N LEU A 64 4.53 -12.94 -10.03
CA LEU A 64 3.24 -13.63 -9.87
C LEU A 64 2.16 -12.76 -9.21
N GLN A 65 2.55 -11.89 -8.29
CA GLN A 65 1.72 -10.92 -7.58
C GLN A 65 1.04 -9.92 -8.53
N ASN A 66 1.48 -9.83 -9.79
CA ASN A 66 0.77 -9.08 -10.81
C ASN A 66 -0.64 -9.65 -11.09
N ASN A 67 -0.93 -10.90 -10.70
CA ASN A 67 -2.27 -11.51 -10.82
C ASN A 67 -3.21 -11.18 -9.63
N SER A 68 -2.85 -10.20 -8.81
CA SER A 68 -3.57 -9.88 -7.56
C SER A 68 -4.68 -8.84 -7.72
N SER A 69 -5.45 -8.69 -6.64
CA SER A 69 -6.21 -7.49 -6.31
C SER A 69 -5.71 -6.88 -5.01
N ILE A 70 -5.91 -5.58 -4.85
CA ILE A 70 -5.48 -4.80 -3.69
C ILE A 70 -6.54 -3.75 -3.34
N TYR A 71 -6.76 -3.55 -2.04
CA TYR A 71 -7.73 -2.63 -1.49
C TYR A 71 -7.12 -1.88 -0.32
N ASN A 72 -7.42 -0.59 -0.23
CA ASN A 72 -6.94 0.29 0.82
C ASN A 72 -8.07 1.16 1.36
N VAL A 73 -8.08 1.36 2.67
CA VAL A 73 -8.88 2.38 3.35
C VAL A 73 -7.91 3.29 4.08
N ILE A 74 -8.00 4.59 3.81
CA ILE A 74 -7.10 5.59 4.39
C ILE A 74 -7.94 6.71 4.96
N TYR A 75 -7.80 6.96 6.25
CA TYR A 75 -8.31 8.18 6.87
C TYR A 75 -7.17 9.17 7.05
N THR A 76 -7.40 10.46 6.82
CA THR A 76 -6.42 11.52 7.03
C THR A 76 -7.05 12.65 7.81
N TYR A 77 -6.42 13.01 8.93
CA TYR A 77 -6.65 14.29 9.60
C TYR A 77 -5.46 15.21 9.34
N ASN A 78 -5.71 16.41 8.83
CA ASN A 78 -4.69 17.43 8.62
C ASN A 78 -5.15 18.79 9.18
N LYS A 79 -4.58 19.21 10.30
CA LYS A 79 -4.90 20.50 10.92
C LYS A 79 -3.80 20.98 11.86
N LYS A 80 -3.51 22.28 11.82
CA LYS A 80 -2.63 22.97 12.78
C LYS A 80 -1.29 22.26 12.99
N GLY A 81 -0.67 21.79 11.91
CA GLY A 81 0.62 21.09 11.93
C GLY A 81 0.55 19.63 12.39
N TRP A 82 -0.63 19.04 12.55
CA TRP A 82 -0.78 17.59 12.71
C TRP A 82 -1.21 16.95 11.39
N ILE A 83 -0.59 15.82 11.08
CA ILE A 83 -1.11 14.83 10.13
C ILE A 83 -1.26 13.52 10.88
N ILE A 84 -2.46 12.95 10.90
CA ILE A 84 -2.74 11.63 11.49
C ILE A 84 -3.43 10.81 10.42
N GLN A 85 -2.82 9.69 10.04
CA GLN A 85 -3.26 8.90 8.91
C GLN A 85 -3.14 7.40 9.21
N PRO A 86 -4.18 6.78 9.82
CA PRO A 86 -4.30 5.34 9.83
C PRO A 86 -4.68 4.83 8.45
N TYR A 87 -4.11 3.69 8.06
CA TYR A 87 -4.51 2.96 6.87
C TYR A 87 -4.67 1.47 7.14
N PHE A 88 -5.51 0.86 6.33
CA PHE A 88 -5.68 -0.58 6.22
C PHE A 88 -5.46 -0.97 4.76
N GLN A 89 -4.72 -2.05 4.53
CA GLN A 89 -4.43 -2.61 3.21
C GLN A 89 -4.72 -4.10 3.20
N TYR A 90 -5.40 -4.55 2.15
CA TYR A 90 -5.59 -5.97 1.85
C TYR A 90 -5.15 -6.26 0.41
N THR A 91 -4.33 -7.29 0.21
CA THR A 91 -3.96 -7.79 -1.12
C THR A 91 -4.29 -9.27 -1.21
N ASN A 92 -4.75 -9.73 -2.37
CA ASN A 92 -5.12 -11.11 -2.60
C ASN A 92 -4.61 -11.61 -3.95
N VAL A 93 -3.84 -12.68 -3.95
CA VAL A 93 -3.55 -13.49 -5.13
C VAL A 93 -4.46 -14.71 -5.06
N PRO A 94 -5.50 -14.80 -5.92
CA PRO A 94 -6.45 -15.91 -5.86
C PRO A 94 -5.84 -17.21 -6.41
N ASP A 95 -6.43 -18.33 -6.00
CA ASP A 95 -6.20 -19.64 -6.62
C ASP A 95 -6.52 -19.57 -8.12
N ASN A 96 -5.61 -20.07 -8.96
CA ASN A 96 -5.82 -20.17 -10.39
C ASN A 96 -4.91 -21.26 -10.98
N ALA A 97 -5.43 -22.49 -11.02
CA ALA A 97 -4.71 -23.65 -11.53
C ALA A 97 -4.31 -23.51 -13.00
N SER A 98 -5.11 -22.79 -13.82
CA SER A 98 -4.84 -22.57 -15.24
C SER A 98 -3.57 -21.75 -15.50
N ILE A 99 -3.06 -21.04 -14.48
CA ILE A 99 -1.81 -20.28 -14.55
C ILE A 99 -0.77 -20.76 -13.54
N GLY A 100 -0.96 -21.95 -12.96
CA GLY A 100 -0.02 -22.58 -12.04
C GLY A 100 -0.11 -22.10 -10.58
N ILE A 101 -1.16 -21.39 -10.19
CA ILE A 101 -1.41 -21.03 -8.79
C ILE A 101 -2.28 -22.12 -8.15
N ALA A 102 -1.63 -23.12 -7.57
CA ALA A 102 -2.30 -24.21 -6.87
C ALA A 102 -3.02 -23.71 -5.61
N LYS A 103 -2.34 -22.86 -4.83
CA LYS A 103 -2.89 -22.16 -3.66
C LYS A 103 -2.45 -20.71 -3.64
N GLY A 104 -3.42 -19.81 -3.71
CA GLY A 104 -3.26 -18.39 -3.52
C GLY A 104 -2.91 -18.04 -2.08
N ALA A 105 -2.70 -16.74 -1.87
CA ALA A 105 -2.44 -16.17 -0.56
C ALA A 105 -2.87 -14.70 -0.55
N SER A 106 -2.98 -14.16 0.64
CA SER A 106 -3.36 -12.77 0.86
C SER A 106 -2.44 -12.12 1.87
N THR A 107 -2.38 -10.79 1.84
CA THR A 107 -1.73 -10.01 2.89
C THR A 107 -2.72 -9.04 3.50
N THR A 108 -2.70 -8.93 4.82
CA THR A 108 -3.52 -7.98 5.58
C THR A 108 -2.59 -7.10 6.39
N GLY A 109 -2.61 -5.80 6.12
CA GLY A 109 -1.78 -4.79 6.76
C GLY A 109 -2.59 -3.66 7.37
N GLY A 110 -2.10 -3.15 8.49
CA GLY A 110 -2.63 -1.98 9.16
C GLY A 110 -1.50 -1.12 9.68
N ALA A 111 -1.66 0.18 9.60
CA ALA A 111 -0.61 1.10 10.02
C ALA A 111 -1.18 2.46 10.42
N ILE A 112 -0.35 3.23 11.11
CA ILE A 112 -0.64 4.60 11.46
C ILE A 112 0.59 5.47 11.17
N LEU A 113 0.37 6.53 10.39
CA LEU A 113 1.32 7.62 10.26
C LEU A 113 0.87 8.78 11.14
N ILE A 114 1.81 9.33 11.89
CA ILE A 114 1.61 10.55 12.67
C ILE A 114 2.75 11.49 12.33
N SER A 115 2.44 12.73 11.97
CA SER A 115 3.45 13.76 11.77
C SER A 115 3.04 15.02 12.51
N ARG A 116 4.02 15.63 13.19
CA ARG A 116 3.90 16.92 13.85
C ARG A 116 4.89 17.90 13.26
N ALA A 117 4.39 19.00 12.72
CA ALA A 117 5.18 20.18 12.40
C ALA A 117 5.26 21.09 13.63
N PHE A 118 6.48 21.50 13.97
CA PHE A 118 6.81 22.44 15.02
C PHE A 118 7.19 23.79 14.41
N LYS A 119 7.45 24.79 15.28
CA LYS A 119 7.99 26.08 14.83
C LYS A 119 9.42 25.90 14.31
N HIS A 120 9.91 26.89 13.56
CA HIS A 120 11.28 26.94 13.05
C HIS A 120 11.65 25.76 12.13
N GLY A 121 10.67 25.26 11.37
CA GLY A 121 10.92 24.30 10.29
C GLY A 121 11.22 22.87 10.72
N PHE A 122 11.07 22.54 12.01
CA PHE A 122 11.20 21.16 12.48
C PHE A 122 9.89 20.38 12.32
N SER A 123 9.98 19.11 11.91
CA SER A 123 8.87 18.18 11.95
C SER A 123 9.32 16.77 12.35
N LEU A 124 8.41 16.02 12.97
CA LEU A 124 8.64 14.66 13.40
C LEU A 124 7.54 13.71 12.89
N PRO A 125 7.68 13.22 11.65
CA PRO A 125 6.98 12.03 11.17
C PRO A 125 7.39 10.77 11.92
N GLY A 126 6.40 9.93 12.20
CA GLY A 126 6.57 8.54 12.59
C GLY A 126 5.52 7.64 11.93
N ARG A 127 5.87 6.37 11.73
CA ARG A 127 4.97 5.33 11.23
C ARG A 127 5.15 4.06 12.03
N TRP A 128 4.05 3.45 12.39
CA TRP A 128 3.99 2.06 12.84
C TRP A 128 3.14 1.26 11.86
N GLU A 129 3.60 0.09 11.44
CA GLU A 129 2.89 -0.80 10.53
C GLU A 129 3.00 -2.25 11.01
N TYR A 130 1.90 -2.97 10.89
CA TYR A 130 1.82 -4.41 11.08
C TYR A 130 1.18 -5.04 9.85
N ILE A 131 1.78 -6.11 9.33
CA ILE A 131 1.30 -6.81 8.15
C ILE A 131 1.46 -8.31 8.32
N THR A 132 0.49 -9.06 7.82
CA THR A 132 0.46 -10.53 7.85
C THR A 132 0.27 -11.07 6.45
N SER A 133 0.78 -12.27 6.19
CA SER A 133 0.45 -13.10 5.03
C SER A 133 -0.33 -14.34 5.48
N SER A 134 -1.27 -14.78 4.65
CA SER A 134 -1.99 -16.05 4.84
C SER A 134 -1.27 -17.22 4.17
N GLY A 135 -1.88 -18.41 4.25
CA GLY A 135 -1.32 -19.64 3.71
C GLY A 135 -0.34 -20.32 4.67
N SER A 136 0.18 -21.47 4.25
CA SER A 136 1.17 -22.24 4.98
C SER A 136 2.18 -22.87 4.02
N ALA A 137 3.35 -23.27 4.54
CA ALA A 137 4.34 -23.98 3.73
C ALA A 137 3.84 -25.36 3.27
N SER A 138 2.99 -26.02 4.07
CA SER A 138 2.38 -27.32 3.74
C SER A 138 1.33 -27.22 2.63
N ASP A 139 0.65 -26.09 2.50
CA ASP A 139 -0.39 -25.88 1.48
C ASP A 139 0.19 -25.50 0.11
N GLN A 140 1.52 -25.37 -0.01
CA GLN A 140 2.19 -24.85 -1.21
C GLN A 140 1.63 -23.49 -1.66
N SER A 141 1.19 -22.66 -0.70
CA SER A 141 0.68 -21.32 -0.97
C SER A 141 1.74 -20.44 -1.63
N VAL A 142 1.32 -19.57 -2.54
CA VAL A 142 2.22 -18.58 -3.15
C VAL A 142 2.91 -17.75 -2.08
N ASN A 143 4.21 -17.54 -2.26
CA ASN A 143 5.00 -16.82 -1.28
C ASN A 143 4.74 -15.31 -1.38
N LEU A 144 4.17 -14.76 -0.30
CA LEU A 144 3.96 -13.32 -0.12
C LEU A 144 4.74 -12.85 1.11
N MET A 145 5.18 -11.59 1.09
CA MET A 145 5.90 -10.96 2.20
C MET A 145 7.17 -11.74 2.59
N PHE A 146 7.23 -12.24 3.82
CA PHE A 146 8.38 -12.94 4.40
C PHE A 146 8.21 -14.47 4.37
N GLY A 147 7.17 -14.99 3.71
CA GLY A 147 6.82 -16.40 3.70
C GLY A 147 5.31 -16.63 3.87
N PRO A 148 4.80 -17.82 3.53
CA PRO A 148 3.44 -18.22 3.91
C PRO A 148 3.21 -18.10 5.42
N GLY A 149 2.09 -17.53 5.85
CA GLY A 149 1.73 -17.43 7.28
C GLY A 149 2.60 -16.47 8.11
N SER A 150 3.41 -15.63 7.46
CA SER A 150 4.32 -14.70 8.13
C SER A 150 3.62 -13.45 8.64
N ALA A 151 4.26 -12.76 9.59
CA ALA A 151 3.88 -11.44 10.06
C ALA A 151 5.12 -10.54 10.16
N GLY A 152 4.94 -9.24 10.01
CA GLY A 152 5.99 -8.25 10.17
C GLY A 152 5.46 -6.99 10.85
N THR A 153 6.25 -6.43 11.75
CA THR A 153 6.02 -5.10 12.35
C THR A 153 7.16 -4.19 11.95
N SER A 154 6.88 -2.96 11.52
CA SER A 154 7.88 -1.93 11.22
C SER A 154 7.58 -0.65 11.99
N VAL A 155 8.63 0.04 12.46
CA VAL A 155 8.52 1.30 13.19
C VAL A 155 9.58 2.24 12.69
N THR A 156 9.16 3.39 12.18
CA THR A 156 10.05 4.42 11.65
C THR A 156 9.76 5.77 12.30
N VAL A 157 10.81 6.52 12.58
CA VAL A 157 10.75 7.91 13.04
C VAL A 157 11.74 8.71 12.23
N THR A 158 11.34 9.86 11.71
CA THR A 158 12.15 10.59 10.74
C THR A 158 12.19 12.09 11.03
N PRO A 159 12.98 12.55 12.01
CA PRO A 159 13.16 13.97 12.25
C PRO A 159 13.60 14.71 10.98
N THR A 160 12.91 15.81 10.68
CA THR A 160 13.19 16.66 9.52
C THR A 160 13.30 18.12 9.97
N PHE A 161 14.39 18.79 9.60
CA PHE A 161 14.60 20.21 9.79
C PHE A 161 14.67 20.91 8.44
N GLN A 162 13.85 21.93 8.22
CA GLN A 162 13.83 22.73 7.01
C GLN A 162 14.15 24.19 7.33
N TYR A 163 15.13 24.77 6.64
CA TYR A 163 15.49 26.18 6.75
C TYR A 163 15.73 26.78 5.37
N GLY A 164 14.90 27.75 4.99
CA GLY A 164 14.88 28.30 3.62
C GLY A 164 14.54 27.22 2.59
N GLY A 165 15.37 27.09 1.56
CA GLY A 165 15.24 26.07 0.52
C GLY A 165 15.94 24.73 0.83
N LEU A 166 16.63 24.62 1.97
CA LEU A 166 17.39 23.42 2.36
C LEU A 166 16.63 22.61 3.42
N PHE A 167 16.81 21.30 3.39
CA PHE A 167 16.31 20.41 4.45
C PHE A 167 17.37 19.39 4.85
N PHE A 168 17.40 19.07 6.14
CA PHE A 168 18.12 17.95 6.72
C PHE A 168 17.10 16.95 7.26
N ARG A 169 17.30 15.67 6.96
CA ARG A 169 16.41 14.60 7.36
C ARG A 169 17.27 13.43 7.84
N ASP A 170 17.11 13.06 9.10
CA ASP A 170 17.76 11.87 9.65
C ASP A 170 16.71 10.77 9.81
N GLY A 171 17.04 9.58 9.34
CA GLY A 171 16.17 8.40 9.48
C GLY A 171 16.73 7.51 10.57
N PHE A 172 16.09 7.48 11.74
CA PHE A 172 16.37 6.39 12.68
C PHE A 172 15.96 5.07 12.00
N PRO A 173 16.82 4.03 12.05
CA PRO A 173 16.59 2.81 11.30
C PRO A 173 15.29 2.15 11.73
N ASP A 174 14.61 1.60 10.72
CA ASP A 174 13.41 0.78 10.85
C ASP A 174 13.70 -0.42 11.76
N VAL A 175 13.02 -0.53 12.90
CA VAL A 175 13.07 -1.76 13.71
C VAL A 175 11.97 -2.68 13.20
N GLY A 176 12.29 -3.39 12.11
CA GLY A 176 11.44 -4.39 11.50
C GLY A 176 11.57 -5.74 12.19
N HIS A 177 10.54 -6.19 12.92
CA HIS A 177 10.48 -7.58 13.41
C HIS A 177 9.57 -8.41 12.51
N ALA A 178 10.15 -9.34 11.76
CA ALA A 178 9.42 -10.34 10.99
C ALA A 178 9.40 -11.68 11.72
N PHE A 179 8.23 -12.29 11.84
CA PHE A 179 8.01 -13.61 12.41
C PHE A 179 7.33 -14.47 11.37
N ALA A 180 7.96 -15.58 10.96
CA ALA A 180 7.27 -16.64 10.23
C ALA A 180 6.65 -17.59 11.27
N LYS A 181 5.34 -17.84 11.20
CA LYS A 181 4.78 -19.00 11.92
C LYS A 181 5.21 -20.25 11.14
N GLN A 182 6.01 -21.10 11.79
CA GLN A 182 6.35 -22.43 11.28
C GLN A 182 5.11 -23.32 11.27
#